data_AF-A0A6J6CYR6-F1
#
_entry.id   AF-A0A6J6CYR6-F1
#
_cell.length_a   1.000
_cell.length_b   1.000
_cell.length_c   1.000
_cell.angle_alpha   90.00
_cell.angle_beta   90.00
_cell.angle_gamma   90.00
#
_symmetry.space_group_name_H-M   'P 1'
#
loop_
_entity.id
_entity.type
_entity.pdbx_description
1 polymer ?
#
loop_
_entity_poly.entity_id
_entity_poly.type
_entity_poly.pdbx_seq_one_letter_code
_entity_poly.pdbx_strand_id
1 'polypeptide(L)'
;MGDQLLKQVALRFARALPANALIARLGGDEFGVIAPIEQAEAAELALALRATLSYPITLVDRQERVDRQERVDVSIGYARLEPAFELSQAMRHADLAMYEAKRSGCGSLLWQGQD
;
A
#
# COMPACT_ATOMS: atom_id res chain seq x y z
N MET A 1 -15.50 -10.00 8.94
CA MET A 1 -15.29 -9.97 7.47
C MET A 1 -14.23 -8.92 7.12
N GLY A 2 -14.35 -7.67 7.58
CA GLY A 2 -13.29 -6.65 7.43
C GLY A 2 -11.89 -7.08 7.89
N ASP A 3 -11.77 -7.67 9.08
CA ASP A 3 -10.47 -8.18 9.57
C ASP A 3 -9.85 -9.25 8.66
N GLN A 4 -10.69 -10.11 8.06
CA GLN A 4 -10.22 -11.15 7.16
C GLN A 4 -9.71 -10.54 5.85
N LEU A 5 -10.42 -9.53 5.34
CA LEU A 5 -9.99 -8.75 4.18
C LEU A 5 -8.64 -8.08 4.42
N LEU A 6 -8.49 -7.37 5.54
CA LEU A 6 -7.23 -6.70 5.90
C LEU A 6 -6.07 -7.69 6.07
N LYS A 7 -6.31 -8.87 6.64
CA LYS A 7 -5.30 -9.94 6.73
C LYS A 7 -4.87 -10.46 5.36
N GLN A 8 -5.82 -10.61 4.43
CA GLN A 8 -5.51 -11.06 3.07
C GLN A 8 -4.74 -9.99 2.28
N VAL A 9 -5.09 -8.71 2.42
CA VAL A 9 -4.33 -7.58 1.85
C VAL A 9 -2.89 -7.59 2.39
N ALA A 10 -2.71 -7.66 3.71
CA ALA A 10 -1.40 -7.72 4.33
C ALA A 10 -0.54 -8.89 3.82
N LEU A 11 -1.13 -10.08 3.68
CA LEU A 11 -0.43 -11.26 3.15
C LEU A 11 -0.01 -11.10 1.69
N ARG A 12 -0.88 -10.49 0.86
CA ARG A 12 -0.57 -10.23 -0.55
C ARG A 12 0.54 -9.21 -0.70
N PHE A 13 0.47 -8.11 0.04
CA PHE A 13 1.54 -7.11 0.07
C PHE A 13 2.86 -7.72 0.54
N ALA A 14 2.87 -8.44 1.66
CA ALA A 14 4.08 -9.07 2.20
C ALA A 14 4.79 -10.01 1.20
N ARG A 15 4.05 -10.67 0.30
CA ARG A 15 4.60 -11.55 -0.74
C ARG A 15 5.22 -10.80 -1.92
N ALA A 16 4.79 -9.56 -2.16
CA ALA A 16 5.31 -8.72 -3.24
C ALA A 16 6.48 -7.82 -2.81
N LEU A 17 6.73 -7.71 -1.51
CA LEU A 17 7.81 -6.89 -0.97
C LEU A 17 9.18 -7.56 -1.12
N PRO A 18 10.26 -6.77 -1.34
CA PRO A 18 11.61 -7.29 -1.29
C PRO A 18 11.97 -7.75 0.13
N ALA A 19 12.95 -8.66 0.25
CA ALA A 19 13.26 -9.35 1.51
C ALA A 19 13.67 -8.43 2.67
N ASN A 20 14.17 -7.23 2.38
CA ASN A 20 14.61 -6.23 3.34
C ASN A 20 13.62 -5.06 3.53
N ALA A 21 12.41 -5.17 2.96
CA ALA A 21 11.35 -4.22 3.23
C ALA A 21 10.56 -4.56 4.50
N LEU A 22 10.05 -3.52 5.13
CA LEU A 22 9.14 -3.57 6.27
C LEU A 22 7.76 -3.14 5.82
N ILE A 23 6.72 -3.84 6.31
CA ILE A 23 5.33 -3.42 6.19
C ILE A 23 4.69 -3.33 7.57
N ALA A 24 3.89 -2.30 7.77
CA ALA A 24 3.11 -2.10 8.99
C ALA A 24 1.69 -1.64 8.66
N ARG A 25 0.72 -2.00 9.52
CA ARG A 25 -0.61 -1.39 9.51
C ARG A 25 -0.55 -0.13 10.38
N LEU A 26 -0.89 1.02 9.81
CA LEU A 26 -0.82 2.32 10.49
C LEU A 26 -2.09 2.59 11.31
N GLY A 27 -3.23 2.13 10.80
CA GLY A 27 -4.56 2.30 11.37
C GLY A 27 -5.60 1.80 10.38
N GLY A 28 -6.88 1.68 10.76
CA GLY A 28 -7.98 1.42 9.80
C GLY A 28 -7.65 0.39 8.72
N ASP A 29 -7.69 0.83 7.46
CA ASP A 29 -7.28 0.13 6.24
C ASP A 29 -5.93 0.63 5.66
N GLU A 30 -5.18 1.41 6.44
CA GLU A 30 -3.93 2.06 6.05
C GLU A 30 -2.71 1.17 6.32
N PHE A 31 -1.85 1.07 5.31
CA PHE A 31 -0.59 0.34 5.37
C PHE A 31 0.58 1.25 5.01
N GLY A 32 1.70 1.09 5.73
CA GLY A 32 2.97 1.75 5.44
C GLY A 32 4.02 0.72 5.03
N VAL A 33 4.84 1.06 4.04
CA VAL A 33 5.97 0.25 3.58
C VAL A 33 7.24 1.09 3.65
N ILE A 34 8.30 0.51 4.20
CA ILE A 34 9.67 1.05 4.12
C ILE A 34 10.51 0.02 3.38
N ALA A 35 11.10 0.40 2.25
CA ALA A 35 11.92 -0.48 1.44
C ALA A 35 13.25 0.23 1.12
N PRO A 36 14.40 -0.42 1.37
CA PRO A 36 15.71 0.12 1.00
C PRO A 36 15.98 -0.16 -0.49
N ILE A 37 15.25 0.56 -1.34
CA ILE A 37 15.28 0.45 -2.81
C ILE A 37 15.64 1.79 -3.44
N GLU A 38 16.05 1.75 -4.70
CA GLU A 38 16.31 2.97 -5.46
C GLU A 38 15.00 3.65 -5.87
N GLN A 39 15.05 4.97 -6.10
CA GLN A 39 13.86 5.74 -6.51
C GLN A 39 13.24 5.22 -7.82
N ALA A 40 14.08 4.70 -8.73
CA ALA A 40 13.62 4.10 -9.98
C ALA A 40 12.75 2.85 -9.76
N GLU A 41 13.02 2.09 -8.70
CA GLU A 41 12.32 0.85 -8.37
C GLU A 41 11.03 1.10 -7.58
N ALA A 42 10.90 2.28 -6.94
CA ALA A 42 9.75 2.61 -6.10
C ALA A 42 8.42 2.63 -6.90
N ALA A 43 8.45 3.11 -8.15
CA ALA A 43 7.29 3.10 -9.02
C ALA A 43 6.84 1.67 -9.37
N GLU A 44 7.80 0.78 -9.65
CA GLU A 44 7.53 -0.62 -9.93
C GLU A 44 6.98 -1.35 -8.70
N LEU A 45 7.51 -1.06 -7.51
CA LEU A 45 6.99 -1.62 -6.27
C LEU A 45 5.54 -1.19 -6.00
N ALA A 46 5.21 0.09 -6.21
CA ALA A 46 3.84 0.57 -6.06
C ALA A 46 2.89 -0.11 -7.05
N LEU A 47 3.30 -0.28 -8.31
CA LEU A 47 2.54 -1.01 -9.32
C LEU A 47 2.36 -2.49 -8.93
N ALA A 48 3.41 -3.14 -8.43
CA ALA A 48 3.37 -4.52 -7.98
C ALA A 48 2.38 -4.72 -6.82
N LEU A 49 2.42 -3.85 -5.81
CA LEU A 49 1.49 -3.88 -4.68
C LEU A 49 0.04 -3.75 -5.15
N ARG A 50 -0.25 -2.78 -6.02
CA ARG A 50 -1.59 -2.63 -6.63
C ARG A 50 -2.01 -3.86 -7.42
N ALA A 51 -1.11 -4.39 -8.24
CA ALA A 51 -1.38 -5.57 -9.06
C ALA A 51 -1.77 -6.79 -8.22
N THR A 52 -1.25 -6.93 -7.00
CA THR A 52 -1.67 -8.02 -6.09
C THR A 52 -3.15 -7.98 -5.74
N LEU A 53 -3.81 -6.81 -5.83
CA LEU A 53 -5.24 -6.64 -5.53
C LEU A 53 -6.14 -6.71 -6.78
N SER A 54 -5.58 -6.93 -7.97
CA SER A 54 -6.35 -7.03 -9.22
C SER A 54 -7.34 -8.20 -9.26
N TYR A 55 -7.06 -9.26 -8.49
CA TYR A 55 -7.96 -10.41 -8.33
C TYR A 55 -8.77 -10.30 -7.03
N PRO A 56 -10.04 -10.73 -7.03
CA PRO A 56 -10.86 -10.74 -5.82
C PRO A 56 -10.20 -11.48 -4.64
N ILE A 57 -10.55 -11.06 -3.43
CA ILE A 57 -10.18 -11.71 -2.18
C ILE A 57 -11.33 -12.62 -1.75
N THR A 58 -11.05 -13.92 -1.65
CA THR A 58 -11.98 -14.89 -1.08
C THR A 58 -12.03 -14.73 0.45
N LEU A 59 -13.21 -14.42 0.98
CA LEU A 59 -13.50 -14.39 2.41
C LEU A 59 -14.36 -15.61 2.77
N VAL A 60 -13.83 -16.47 3.63
CA VAL A 60 -14.54 -17.65 4.12
C VAL A 60 -15.62 -17.24 5.12
N ASP A 61 -16.89 -17.43 4.76
CA ASP A 61 -18.03 -17.23 5.65
C ASP A 61 -18.50 -18.57 6.24
N ARG A 62 -18.13 -18.80 7.50
CA ARG A 62 -18.50 -20.04 8.21
C ARG A 62 -19.96 -20.06 8.64
N GLN A 63 -20.61 -18.89 8.75
CA GLN A 63 -21.99 -18.80 9.22
C GLN A 63 -22.96 -19.06 8.06
N GLU A 64 -22.69 -18.46 6.90
CA GLU A 64 -23.51 -18.65 5.71
C GLU A 64 -23.09 -19.87 4.88
N ARG A 65 -21.96 -20.52 5.20
CA ARG A 65 -21.40 -21.68 4.47
C ARG A 65 -21.14 -21.41 2.98
N VAL A 66 -20.95 -20.15 2.61
CA VAL A 66 -20.68 -19.71 1.24
C VAL A 66 -19.52 -18.72 1.28
N ASP A 67 -18.50 -18.94 0.46
CA ASP A 67 -17.39 -17.99 0.34
C ASP A 67 -17.84 -16.71 -0.37
N ARG A 68 -17.40 -15.54 0.12
CA ARG A 68 -17.63 -14.24 -0.53
C ARG A 68 -16.40 -13.80 -1.31
N GLN A 69 -16.61 -13.09 -2.41
CA GLN A 69 -15.55 -12.54 -3.26
C GLN A 69 -15.56 -11.02 -3.16
N GLU A 70 -14.58 -10.43 -2.48
CA GLU A 70 -14.46 -8.98 -2.33
C GLU A 70 -13.46 -8.40 -3.31
N ARG A 71 -13.81 -7.31 -3.98
CA ARG A 71 -12.89 -6.54 -4.83
C ARG A 71 -12.47 -5.29 -4.09
N VAL A 72 -11.16 -5.08 -4.02
CA VAL A 72 -10.56 -3.90 -3.42
C VAL A 72 -9.50 -3.35 -4.37
N ASP A 73 -9.26 -2.05 -4.27
CA ASP A 73 -8.14 -1.37 -4.89
C ASP A 73 -7.43 -0.53 -3.82
N VAL A 74 -6.22 -0.07 -4.11
CA VAL A 74 -5.40 0.72 -3.21
C VAL A 74 -4.84 1.93 -3.95
N SER A 75 -4.78 3.06 -3.24
CA SER A 75 -4.06 4.25 -3.68
C SER A 75 -2.75 4.34 -2.90
N ILE A 76 -1.64 4.49 -3.61
CA ILE A 76 -0.29 4.44 -3.01
C ILE A 76 0.44 5.74 -3.27
N GLY A 77 0.77 6.45 -2.20
CA GLY A 77 1.75 7.53 -2.24
C GLY A 77 3.07 7.06 -1.68
N TYR A 78 4.16 7.50 -2.27
CA TYR A 78 5.50 7.15 -1.81
C TYR A 78 6.43 8.36 -1.90
N ALA A 79 7.39 8.41 -0.98
CA ALA A 79 8.37 9.48 -0.87
C ALA A 79 9.73 8.88 -0.48
N ARG A 80 10.79 9.58 -0.88
CA ARG A 80 12.15 9.21 -0.48
C ARG A 80 12.37 9.55 0.99
N LEU A 81 12.99 8.65 1.74
CA LEU A 81 13.52 8.97 3.06
C LEU A 81 14.90 9.60 2.87
N GLU A 82 14.99 10.90 3.11
CA GLU A 82 16.27 11.61 3.08
C GLU A 82 16.86 11.75 4.48
N PRO A 83 18.19 11.67 4.64
CA PRO A 83 18.83 11.86 5.95
C PRO A 83 18.51 13.20 6.61
N ALA A 84 18.18 14.22 5.83
CA ALA A 84 17.81 15.55 6.30
C ALA A 84 16.38 15.64 6.86
N PHE A 85 15.52 14.66 6.57
CA PHE A 85 14.13 14.67 6.97
C PHE A 85 13.87 13.76 8.17
N GLU A 86 13.05 14.24 9.09
CA GLU A 86 12.45 13.35 10.08
C GLU A 86 11.50 12.36 9.39
N LEU A 87 11.36 11.16 9.97
CA LEU A 87 10.41 10.16 9.49
C LEU A 87 8.98 10.72 9.37
N SER A 88 8.59 11.59 10.31
CA SER A 88 7.29 12.28 10.31
C SER A 88 7.04 13.09 9.03
N GLN A 89 8.09 13.74 8.49
CA GLN A 89 8.01 14.53 7.26
C GLN A 89 7.89 13.61 6.04
N ALA A 90 8.70 12.55 5.95
CA ALA A 90 8.61 11.58 4.88
C ALA A 90 7.24 10.88 4.83
N MET A 91 6.69 10.54 6.00
CA MET A 91 5.33 9.98 6.10
C MET A 91 4.27 10.97 5.61
N ARG A 92 4.37 12.25 6.00
CA ARG A 92 3.46 13.30 5.51
C ARG A 92 3.53 13.47 3.99
N HIS A 93 4.73 13.43 3.42
CA HIS A 93 4.92 13.50 1.96
C HIS A 93 4.28 12.32 1.23
N ALA A 94 4.48 11.09 1.75
CA ALA A 94 3.84 9.91 1.20
C ALA A 94 2.30 9.98 1.31
N ASP A 95 1.77 10.49 2.41
CA ASP A 95 0.33 10.68 2.62
C ASP A 95 -0.28 11.69 1.63
N LEU A 96 0.37 12.85 1.45
CA LEU A 96 -0.08 13.85 0.48
C LEU A 96 -0.09 13.30 -0.96
N ALA A 97 0.97 12.58 -1.35
CA ALA A 97 1.01 11.91 -2.65
C ALA A 97 -0.06 10.83 -2.79
N MET A 98 -0.36 10.08 -1.73
CA MET A 98 -1.39 9.05 -1.71
C MET A 98 -2.78 9.65 -1.91
N TYR A 99 -3.04 10.76 -1.22
CA TYR A 99 -4.29 11.52 -1.35
C TYR A 99 -4.47 12.07 -2.76
N GLU A 100 -3.41 12.59 -3.39
CA GLU A 100 -3.46 13.04 -4.77
C GLU A 100 -3.66 11.86 -5.76
N ALA A 101 -3.00 10.73 -5.52
CA ALA A 101 -3.21 9.50 -6.30
C ALA A 101 -4.68 9.02 -6.22
N LYS A 102 -5.27 9.14 -5.03
CA LYS A 102 -6.68 8.80 -4.80
C LYS A 102 -7.63 9.74 -5.54
N ARG A 103 -7.37 11.06 -5.48
CA ARG A 103 -8.21 12.09 -6.13
C ARG A 103 -8.13 12.05 -7.65
N SER A 104 -6.95 11.81 -8.20
CA SER A 104 -6.74 11.74 -9.64
C SER A 104 -7.14 10.38 -10.24
N GLY A 105 -7.21 9.33 -9.42
CA GLY A 105 -7.48 7.97 -9.88
C GLY A 105 -6.30 7.31 -10.60
N CYS A 106 -5.10 7.92 -10.59
CA CYS A 106 -3.90 7.32 -11.19
C CYS A 106 -3.42 6.09 -10.39
N GLY A 107 -3.86 5.97 -9.13
CA GLY A 107 -3.66 4.82 -8.26
C GLY A 107 -2.30 4.78 -7.55
N SER A 108 -1.25 5.35 -8.12
CA SER A 108 -0.01 5.58 -7.38
C SER A 108 0.71 6.84 -7.81
N LEU A 109 1.32 7.56 -6.86
CA LEU A 109 2.03 8.81 -7.13
C LEU A 109 3.30 8.93 -6.27
N LEU A 110 4.38 9.37 -6.90
CA LEU A 110 5.59 9.83 -6.21
C LEU A 110 5.33 11.23 -5.66
N TRP A 111 5.68 11.48 -4.41
CA TRP A 111 5.79 12.84 -3.90
C TRP A 111 6.88 13.61 -4.67
N GLN A 112 6.46 14.67 -5.35
CA GLN A 112 7.34 15.53 -6.16
C GLN A 112 7.58 16.90 -5.51
N GLY A 113 7.52 17.00 -4.18
CA GLY A 113 7.52 18.27 -3.46
C GLY A 113 8.54 19.29 -3.95
N GLN A 114 8.11 20.55 -4.00
CA GLN A 114 8.97 21.72 -4.02
C GLN A 114 9.34 22.01 -2.56
N ASP A 115 10.63 22.00 -2.24
CA ASP A 115 11.15 22.52 -0.96
C ASP A 115 10.79 24.00 -0.76
#